data_AF-A0A9D5ZZF4-F1
#
_entry.id   AF-A0A9D5ZZF4-F1
#
_cell.length_a   1.000
_cell.length_b   1.000
_cell.length_c   1.000
_cell.angle_alpha   90.00
_cell.angle_beta   90.00
_cell.angle_gamma   90.00
#
_symmetry.space_group_name_H-M   'P 1'
#
loop_
_entity.id
_entity.type
_entity.pdbx_description
1 polymer ?
#
loop_
_entity_poly.entity_id
_entity_poly.type
_entity_poly.pdbx_seq_one_letter_code
_entity_poly.pdbx_strand_id
1 'polypeptide(L)'
;MKVRLYRLILLLLLAIALIPAETFGESKEDASGFSDNKKIYIKLVEKINGSVDTVSSKVSEALAQNGWKVVAAFYPALPDNCKYKSKVLVIHNEKYWKTIFAASPNAKFVYPLRVNIYSDEKGTNISLVNPVALNRLISQELDNMSLEALKSLTTAVQGAGGGQNVSKEEGTLLDGNRTHGIGGGLLEDNIVKIHTVRNKTENVINSIIKDLQSTIKRNKNGYYLVYSIDMRENGIMLFGISKKEVEKAAFTITGEKRVTKLNACPGIDHAPAFPLEITVDSTGKSIKVETLREMYRMNAYFGDTGEMAFMKHYFMPGKIEDEIITSTYMEVLQ
;
A
#
# COMPACT_ATOMS: atom_id res chain seq x y z
N MET A 1 -18.20 -6.70 -64.38
CA MET A 1 -17.34 -6.16 -63.28
C MET A 1 -18.12 -5.42 -62.18
N LYS A 2 -19.12 -4.59 -62.48
CA LYS A 2 -19.87 -3.81 -61.47
C LYS A 2 -20.63 -4.64 -60.42
N VAL A 3 -21.14 -5.83 -60.76
CA VAL A 3 -21.93 -6.67 -59.84
C VAL A 3 -21.09 -7.34 -58.74
N ARG A 4 -19.78 -7.54 -58.95
CA ARG A 4 -18.89 -8.12 -57.93
C ARG A 4 -18.49 -7.12 -56.84
N LEU A 5 -18.46 -5.82 -57.15
CA LEU A 5 -18.12 -4.78 -56.18
C LEU A 5 -19.26 -4.54 -55.17
N TYR A 6 -20.52 -4.59 -55.64
CA TYR A 6 -21.69 -4.48 -54.75
C TYR A 6 -21.85 -5.66 -53.80
N ARG A 7 -21.50 -6.89 -54.22
CA ARG A 7 -21.50 -8.06 -53.31
C ARG A 7 -20.41 -7.98 -52.24
N LEU A 8 -19.25 -7.39 -52.54
CA LEU A 8 -18.19 -7.21 -51.54
C LEU A 8 -18.54 -6.12 -50.52
N ILE A 9 -19.15 -5.02 -50.96
CA ILE A 9 -19.60 -3.92 -50.08
C ILE A 9 -20.77 -4.35 -49.20
N LEU A 10 -21.71 -5.15 -49.74
CA LEU A 10 -22.84 -5.68 -48.96
C LEU A 10 -22.40 -6.71 -47.91
N LEU A 11 -21.38 -7.54 -48.21
CA LEU A 11 -20.78 -8.47 -47.25
C LEU A 11 -19.96 -7.74 -46.16
N LEU A 12 -19.30 -6.62 -46.50
CA LEU A 12 -18.60 -5.80 -45.51
C LEU A 12 -19.58 -5.07 -44.57
N LEU A 13 -20.74 -4.62 -45.08
CA LEU A 13 -21.78 -3.99 -44.27
C LEU A 13 -22.55 -4.99 -43.39
N LEU A 14 -22.73 -6.24 -43.83
CA LEU A 14 -23.29 -7.31 -42.98
C LEU A 14 -22.32 -7.80 -41.91
N ALA A 15 -21.00 -7.73 -42.13
CA ALA A 15 -20.01 -8.09 -41.13
C ALA A 15 -19.93 -7.08 -39.96
N ILE A 16 -20.34 -5.84 -40.18
CA ILE A 16 -20.42 -4.81 -39.13
C ILE A 16 -21.71 -4.96 -38.29
N ALA A 17 -22.74 -5.63 -38.82
CA ALA A 17 -24.03 -5.83 -38.16
C ALA A 17 -24.13 -7.12 -37.30
N LEU A 18 -23.06 -7.91 -37.22
CA LEU A 18 -23.00 -9.17 -36.46
C LEU A 18 -21.90 -9.17 -35.39
N ILE A 19 -21.40 -7.99 -35.00
CA ILE A 19 -20.72 -7.86 -33.71
C ILE A 19 -21.85 -7.82 -32.68
N PRO A 20 -21.95 -8.79 -31.75
CA PRO A 20 -22.95 -8.71 -30.69
C PRO A 20 -22.77 -7.37 -29.99
N ALA A 21 -23.83 -6.57 -30.01
CA ALA A 21 -23.99 -5.43 -29.11
C ALA A 21 -24.24 -5.97 -27.68
N GLU A 22 -23.37 -6.85 -27.19
CA GLU A 22 -22.99 -6.86 -25.79
C GLU A 22 -22.13 -5.63 -25.60
N THR A 23 -22.86 -4.53 -25.60
CA THR A 23 -22.51 -3.26 -24.99
C THR A 23 -21.62 -3.54 -23.80
N PHE A 24 -20.33 -3.24 -23.98
CA PHE A 24 -19.58 -2.54 -22.96
C PHE A 24 -20.52 -1.44 -22.48
N GLY A 25 -21.27 -1.74 -21.42
CA GLY A 25 -21.88 -0.71 -20.62
C GLY A 25 -20.69 0.15 -20.21
N GLU A 26 -20.54 1.30 -20.85
CA GLU A 26 -20.01 2.45 -20.17
C GLU A 26 -20.86 2.57 -18.91
N SER A 27 -20.40 1.95 -17.83
CA SER A 27 -20.90 2.25 -16.51
C SER A 27 -20.64 3.74 -16.35
N LYS A 28 -21.70 4.52 -16.49
CA LYS A 28 -21.78 5.90 -15.98
C LYS A 28 -21.76 5.88 -14.45
N GLU A 29 -20.86 5.10 -13.85
CA GLU A 29 -20.23 5.49 -12.61
C GLU A 29 -19.07 6.38 -13.03
N ASP A 30 -19.42 7.64 -13.24
CA ASP A 30 -18.48 8.74 -13.35
C ASP A 30 -17.41 8.60 -12.26
N ALA A 31 -16.25 9.22 -12.48
CA ALA A 31 -15.23 9.40 -11.45
C ALA A 31 -15.71 10.16 -10.18
N SER A 32 -17.03 10.35 -10.02
CA SER A 32 -17.78 10.70 -8.81
C SER A 32 -17.98 9.53 -7.82
N GLY A 33 -17.60 8.29 -8.17
CA GLY A 33 -17.78 7.10 -7.31
C GLY A 33 -17.00 7.10 -5.98
N PHE A 34 -16.04 8.02 -5.80
CA PHE A 34 -15.34 8.20 -4.53
C PHE A 34 -15.97 9.33 -3.73
N SER A 35 -16.82 8.99 -2.77
CA SER A 35 -17.38 9.96 -1.83
C SER A 35 -16.29 10.41 -0.85
N ASP A 36 -15.65 11.52 -1.15
CA ASP A 36 -14.63 12.25 -0.38
C ASP A 36 -13.18 11.69 -0.38
N ASN A 37 -12.91 10.44 -0.78
CA ASN A 37 -11.58 9.82 -0.77
C ASN A 37 -10.88 9.93 0.59
N LYS A 38 -11.62 9.70 1.67
CA LYS A 38 -11.12 9.89 3.03
C LYS A 38 -10.71 8.59 3.70
N LYS A 39 -11.12 7.42 3.20
CA LYS A 39 -10.68 6.17 3.83
C LYS A 39 -9.34 5.67 3.31
N ILE A 40 -8.56 5.06 4.20
CA ILE A 40 -7.19 4.60 3.95
C ILE A 40 -7.09 3.50 2.89
N TYR A 41 -8.15 2.71 2.65
CA TYR A 41 -8.18 1.70 1.60
C TYR A 41 -9.28 1.95 0.58
N ILE A 42 -9.01 1.51 -0.65
CA ILE A 42 -9.99 1.45 -1.73
C ILE A 42 -9.99 0.04 -2.30
N LYS A 43 -11.13 -0.62 -2.27
CA LYS A 43 -11.39 -1.88 -2.99
C LYS A 43 -11.79 -1.54 -4.43
N LEU A 44 -10.99 -1.97 -5.40
CA LEU A 44 -11.22 -1.63 -6.81
C LEU A 44 -11.99 -2.69 -7.57
N VAL A 45 -11.66 -3.96 -7.31
CA VAL A 45 -12.19 -5.12 -8.04
C VAL A 45 -12.52 -6.22 -7.04
N GLU A 46 -13.64 -6.90 -7.24
CA GLU A 46 -14.04 -8.08 -6.48
C GLU A 46 -14.44 -9.26 -7.37
N LYS A 47 -14.58 -10.44 -6.78
CA LYS A 47 -15.11 -11.66 -7.42
C LYS A 47 -14.34 -12.09 -8.68
N ILE A 48 -13.04 -11.86 -8.72
CA ILE A 48 -12.20 -12.30 -9.83
C ILE A 48 -12.12 -13.83 -9.81
N ASN A 49 -12.44 -14.45 -10.95
CA ASN A 49 -12.22 -15.86 -11.16
C ASN A 49 -10.74 -16.11 -11.52
N GLY A 50 -9.92 -16.34 -10.49
CA GLY A 50 -8.50 -16.58 -10.64
C GLY A 50 -7.79 -16.68 -9.30
N SER A 51 -6.63 -17.34 -9.27
CA SER A 51 -5.82 -17.40 -8.05
C SER A 51 -5.17 -16.04 -7.76
N VAL A 52 -4.86 -15.77 -6.49
CA VAL A 52 -4.10 -14.59 -6.06
C VAL A 52 -2.81 -14.41 -6.86
N ASP A 53 -2.12 -15.50 -7.19
CA ASP A 53 -0.85 -15.46 -7.91
C ASP A 53 -1.05 -15.04 -9.38
N THR A 54 -2.02 -15.65 -10.05
CA THR A 54 -2.38 -15.32 -11.43
C THR A 54 -2.83 -13.87 -11.56
N VAL A 55 -3.70 -13.40 -10.66
CA VAL A 55 -4.20 -12.03 -10.65
C VAL A 55 -3.07 -11.06 -10.34
N SER A 56 -2.22 -11.37 -9.35
CA SER A 56 -1.07 -10.55 -9.00
C SER A 56 -0.09 -10.34 -10.16
N SER A 57 0.18 -11.37 -10.98
CA SER A 57 1.04 -11.23 -12.16
C SER A 57 0.42 -10.27 -13.18
N LYS A 58 -0.86 -10.44 -13.52
CA LYS A 58 -1.57 -9.54 -14.45
C LYS A 58 -1.58 -8.09 -13.96
N VAL A 59 -1.85 -7.89 -12.67
CA VAL A 59 -1.84 -6.57 -12.04
C VAL A 59 -0.44 -5.96 -12.08
N SER A 60 0.61 -6.74 -11.80
CA SER A 60 2.00 -6.26 -11.87
C SER A 60 2.39 -5.80 -13.26
N GLU A 61 2.00 -6.55 -14.29
CA GLU A 61 2.23 -6.19 -15.70
C GLU A 61 1.49 -4.90 -16.08
N ALA A 62 0.22 -4.78 -15.72
CA ALA A 62 -0.58 -3.58 -16.00
C ALA A 62 -0.06 -2.34 -15.27
N LEU A 63 0.39 -2.49 -14.02
CA LEU A 63 1.04 -1.42 -13.27
C LEU A 63 2.32 -0.95 -13.98
N ALA A 64 3.17 -1.88 -14.43
CA ALA A 64 4.39 -1.55 -15.15
C ALA A 64 4.12 -0.79 -16.46
N GLN A 65 3.09 -1.19 -17.22
CA GLN A 65 2.64 -0.49 -18.43
C GLN A 65 2.15 0.94 -18.16
N ASN A 66 1.72 1.23 -16.93
CA ASN A 66 1.26 2.55 -16.48
C ASN A 66 2.33 3.30 -15.65
N GLY A 67 3.61 2.89 -15.75
CA GLY A 67 4.72 3.57 -15.09
C GLY A 67 4.87 3.30 -13.60
N TRP A 68 4.14 2.31 -13.06
CA TRP A 68 4.27 1.87 -11.68
C TRP A 68 5.12 0.60 -11.60
N LYS A 69 6.32 0.72 -11.03
CA LYS A 69 7.23 -0.40 -10.83
C LYS A 69 6.87 -1.15 -9.54
N VAL A 70 6.67 -2.46 -9.63
CA VAL A 70 6.62 -3.33 -8.44
C VAL A 70 8.04 -3.49 -7.91
N VAL A 71 8.31 -2.95 -6.72
CA VAL A 71 9.65 -3.02 -6.06
C VAL A 71 9.75 -4.19 -5.08
N ALA A 72 8.61 -4.71 -4.62
CA ALA A 72 8.53 -5.96 -3.89
C ALA A 72 7.15 -6.59 -4.02
N ALA A 73 7.10 -7.91 -3.85
CA ALA A 73 5.87 -8.66 -3.73
C ALA A 73 6.07 -9.70 -2.62
N PHE A 74 5.16 -9.76 -1.65
CA PHE A 74 5.26 -10.70 -0.54
C PHE A 74 3.90 -11.23 -0.09
N TYR A 75 3.92 -12.37 0.59
CA TYR A 75 2.74 -12.98 1.19
C TYR A 75 2.77 -12.67 2.70
N PRO A 76 1.92 -11.76 3.20
CA PRO A 76 1.85 -11.51 4.62
C PRO A 76 1.36 -12.77 5.35
N ALA A 77 1.83 -12.98 6.56
CA ALA A 77 1.39 -14.09 7.39
C ALA A 77 -0.03 -13.87 7.87
N LEU A 78 -0.88 -14.87 7.64
CA LEU A 78 -2.29 -14.85 7.97
C LEU A 78 -2.56 -15.67 9.24
N PRO A 79 -3.66 -15.39 9.97
CA PRO A 79 -4.07 -16.19 11.12
C PRO A 79 -4.12 -17.69 10.78
N ASP A 80 -3.81 -18.58 11.72
CA ASP A 80 -3.61 -20.00 11.42
C ASP A 80 -4.88 -20.72 10.90
N ASN A 81 -6.05 -20.19 11.22
CA ASN A 81 -7.35 -20.67 10.72
C ASN A 81 -7.76 -20.06 9.36
N CYS A 82 -6.91 -19.21 8.77
CA CYS A 82 -7.19 -18.55 7.51
C CYS A 82 -6.87 -19.47 6.32
N LYS A 83 -7.89 -19.91 5.59
CA LYS A 83 -7.74 -20.71 4.37
C LYS A 83 -7.48 -19.87 3.11
N TYR A 84 -7.59 -18.54 3.22
CA TYR A 84 -7.42 -17.62 2.11
C TYR A 84 -5.95 -17.23 1.92
N LYS A 85 -5.67 -16.54 0.81
CA LYS A 85 -4.34 -16.05 0.48
C LYS A 85 -4.39 -14.54 0.27
N SER A 86 -3.28 -13.87 0.57
CA SER A 86 -3.05 -12.48 0.21
C SER A 86 -1.63 -12.34 -0.33
N LYS A 87 -1.48 -11.45 -1.29
CA LYS A 87 -0.20 -11.00 -1.82
C LYS A 87 -0.22 -9.49 -1.93
N VAL A 88 0.75 -8.85 -1.30
CA VAL A 88 0.90 -7.40 -1.33
C VAL A 88 2.00 -7.05 -2.31
N LEU A 89 1.67 -6.18 -3.26
CA LEU A 89 2.60 -5.53 -4.17
C LEU A 89 2.97 -4.17 -3.59
N VAL A 90 4.26 -3.93 -3.42
CA VAL A 90 4.80 -2.62 -3.07
C VAL A 90 5.20 -1.93 -4.37
N ILE A 91 4.65 -0.74 -4.62
CA ILE A 91 4.76 -0.07 -5.92
C ILE A 91 5.42 1.31 -5.81
N HIS A 92 6.26 1.60 -6.79
CA HIS A 92 7.05 2.81 -6.90
C HIS A 92 6.76 3.49 -8.23
N ASN A 93 6.58 4.80 -8.19
CA ASN A 93 6.59 5.67 -9.36
C ASN A 93 7.45 6.90 -9.03
N GLU A 94 8.50 7.11 -9.83
CA GLU A 94 9.51 8.14 -9.58
C GLU A 94 8.94 9.55 -9.70
N LYS A 95 8.08 9.80 -10.70
CA LYS A 95 7.42 11.09 -10.91
C LYS A 95 6.53 11.43 -9.71
N TYR A 96 5.69 10.48 -9.28
CA TYR A 96 4.81 10.62 -8.13
C TYR A 96 5.61 10.91 -6.86
N TRP A 97 6.66 10.13 -6.59
CA TRP A 97 7.57 10.35 -5.45
C TRP A 97 8.14 11.75 -5.43
N LYS A 98 8.75 12.19 -6.55
CA LYS A 98 9.35 13.53 -6.66
C LYS A 98 8.32 14.62 -6.37
N THR A 99 7.07 14.45 -6.82
CA THR A 99 6.01 15.41 -6.56
C THR A 99 5.60 15.46 -5.08
N ILE A 100 5.30 14.32 -4.43
CA ILE A 100 4.92 14.33 -3.01
C ILE A 100 6.07 14.78 -2.10
N PHE A 101 7.30 14.39 -2.41
CA PHE A 101 8.47 14.72 -1.60
C PHE A 101 8.84 16.19 -1.69
N ALA A 102 8.64 16.82 -2.86
CA ALA A 102 8.81 18.27 -3.02
C ALA A 102 7.82 19.07 -2.15
N ALA A 103 6.60 18.56 -1.95
CA ALA A 103 5.61 19.20 -1.08
C ALA A 103 5.90 18.97 0.41
N SER A 104 6.42 17.80 0.79
CA SER A 104 6.80 17.51 2.17
C SER A 104 7.88 16.43 2.25
N PRO A 105 9.01 16.67 2.94
CA PRO A 105 10.01 15.63 3.23
C PRO A 105 9.44 14.43 4.02
N ASN A 106 8.31 14.62 4.70
CA ASN A 106 7.61 13.55 5.41
C ASN A 106 6.90 12.57 4.46
N ALA A 107 6.89 12.84 3.16
CA ALA A 107 6.39 11.91 2.14
C ALA A 107 7.02 10.52 2.21
N LYS A 108 8.23 10.41 2.77
CA LYS A 108 8.92 9.14 3.07
C LYS A 108 8.15 8.18 3.99
N PHE A 109 7.13 8.64 4.72
CA PHE A 109 6.27 7.82 5.58
C PHE A 109 4.88 7.52 5.00
N VAL A 110 4.54 8.13 3.86
CA VAL A 110 3.30 7.89 3.11
C VAL A 110 3.61 7.25 1.74
N TYR A 111 4.82 6.72 1.60
CA TYR A 111 5.38 6.13 0.40
C TYR A 111 6.27 4.94 0.78
N PRO A 112 6.36 3.87 -0.03
CA PRO A 112 5.66 3.57 -1.28
C PRO A 112 4.17 3.23 -1.10
N LEU A 113 3.42 3.26 -2.21
CA LEU A 113 2.03 2.77 -2.23
C LEU A 113 1.99 1.24 -2.30
N ARG A 114 0.83 0.67 -1.98
CA ARG A 114 0.64 -0.78 -1.87
C ARG A 114 -0.68 -1.22 -2.49
N VAL A 115 -0.64 -2.36 -3.17
CA VAL A 115 -1.81 -3.06 -3.74
C VAL A 115 -1.89 -4.43 -3.09
N ASN A 116 -3.04 -4.78 -2.53
CA ASN A 116 -3.32 -6.09 -1.96
C ASN A 116 -4.22 -6.87 -2.90
N ILE A 117 -3.77 -8.06 -3.27
CA ILE A 117 -4.54 -9.05 -4.00
C ILE A 117 -4.82 -10.18 -3.02
N TYR A 118 -6.09 -10.42 -2.70
CA TYR A 118 -6.45 -11.40 -1.67
C TYR A 118 -7.70 -12.19 -2.06
N SER A 119 -7.81 -13.41 -1.58
CA SER A 119 -9.00 -14.22 -1.76
C SER A 119 -9.94 -14.17 -0.55
N ASP A 120 -11.21 -14.40 -0.79
CA ASP A 120 -12.24 -14.66 0.21
C ASP A 120 -13.23 -15.73 -0.31
N GLU A 121 -14.39 -15.87 0.32
CA GLU A 121 -15.42 -16.84 -0.09
C GLU A 121 -16.05 -16.55 -1.45
N LYS A 122 -15.85 -15.35 -2.00
CA LYS A 122 -16.46 -14.87 -3.26
C LYS A 122 -15.48 -14.84 -4.42
N GLY A 123 -14.19 -14.99 -4.19
CA GLY A 123 -13.15 -15.04 -5.22
C GLY A 123 -11.92 -14.24 -4.83
N THR A 124 -11.16 -13.79 -5.83
CA THR A 124 -10.02 -12.89 -5.61
C THR A 124 -10.48 -11.44 -5.73
N ASN A 125 -9.97 -10.59 -4.86
CA ASN A 125 -10.25 -9.17 -4.75
C ASN A 125 -8.96 -8.37 -4.86
N ILE A 126 -9.09 -7.10 -5.23
CA ILE A 126 -7.97 -6.17 -5.29
C ILE A 126 -8.33 -4.89 -4.53
N SER A 127 -7.50 -4.52 -3.56
CA SER A 127 -7.54 -3.23 -2.89
C SER A 127 -6.20 -2.51 -2.95
N LEU A 128 -6.19 -1.20 -2.73
CA LEU A 128 -4.98 -0.40 -2.60
C LEU A 128 -5.04 0.52 -1.38
N VAL A 129 -3.88 1.01 -0.96
CA VAL A 129 -3.80 2.15 -0.04
C VAL A 129 -4.15 3.43 -0.79
N ASN A 130 -5.17 4.15 -0.34
CA ASN A 130 -5.67 5.36 -0.97
C ASN A 130 -4.62 6.49 -0.92
N PRO A 131 -4.02 6.90 -2.06
CA PRO A 131 -3.02 7.96 -2.06
C PRO A 131 -3.59 9.31 -1.64
N VAL A 132 -4.88 9.57 -1.86
CA VAL A 132 -5.53 10.83 -1.48
C VAL A 132 -5.61 10.94 0.04
N ALA A 133 -6.24 9.95 0.69
CA ALA A 133 -6.35 9.90 2.15
C ALA A 133 -4.97 9.93 2.83
N LEU A 134 -4.00 9.21 2.27
CA LEU A 134 -2.67 9.10 2.85
C LEU A 134 -1.86 10.38 2.66
N ASN A 135 -1.86 11.01 1.49
CA ASN A 135 -1.11 12.26 1.26
C ASN A 135 -1.71 13.45 2.01
N ARG A 136 -3.00 13.44 2.34
CA ARG A 136 -3.60 14.47 3.20
C ARG A 136 -2.92 14.56 4.57
N LEU A 137 -2.35 13.45 5.08
CA LEU A 137 -1.56 13.43 6.31
C LEU A 137 -0.31 14.30 6.25
N ILE A 138 0.19 14.62 5.05
CA ILE A 138 1.38 15.47 4.85
C ILE A 138 1.04 16.84 4.23
N SER A 139 0.06 16.91 3.33
CA SER A 139 -0.40 18.17 2.71
C SER A 139 -1.70 17.97 1.92
N GLN A 140 -2.69 18.84 2.15
CA GLN A 140 -3.93 18.87 1.35
C GLN A 140 -3.70 19.41 -0.08
N GLU A 141 -2.61 20.14 -0.32
CA GLU A 141 -2.28 20.64 -1.67
C GLU A 141 -2.00 19.51 -2.67
N LEU A 142 -1.76 18.29 -2.16
CA LEU A 142 -1.51 17.11 -2.96
C LEU A 142 -2.80 16.44 -3.47
N ASP A 143 -4.00 16.91 -3.11
CA ASP A 143 -5.28 16.25 -3.44
C ASP A 143 -5.42 15.96 -4.95
N ASN A 144 -5.21 16.96 -5.80
CA ASN A 144 -5.36 16.80 -7.26
C ASN A 144 -4.41 15.76 -7.84
N MET A 145 -3.12 15.82 -7.47
CA MET A 145 -2.13 14.87 -7.95
C MET A 145 -2.37 13.47 -7.38
N SER A 146 -2.82 13.37 -6.13
CA SER A 146 -3.20 12.09 -5.51
C SER A 146 -4.40 11.47 -6.20
N LEU A 147 -5.37 12.28 -6.64
CA LEU A 147 -6.51 11.83 -7.45
C LEU A 147 -6.05 11.35 -8.83
N GLU A 148 -5.11 12.02 -9.48
CA GLU A 148 -4.51 11.55 -10.74
C GLU A 148 -3.79 10.21 -10.56
N ALA A 149 -3.02 10.07 -9.47
CA ALA A 149 -2.37 8.80 -9.13
C ALA A 149 -3.39 7.69 -8.87
N LEU A 150 -4.44 7.97 -8.10
CA LEU A 150 -5.53 7.02 -7.84
C LEU A 150 -6.24 6.60 -9.14
N LYS A 151 -6.54 7.55 -10.03
CA LYS A 151 -7.13 7.27 -11.35
C LYS A 151 -6.22 6.37 -12.19
N SER A 152 -4.93 6.70 -12.28
CA SER A 152 -3.94 5.89 -12.99
C SER A 152 -3.87 4.45 -12.45
N LEU A 153 -3.82 4.29 -11.12
CA LEU A 153 -3.81 2.98 -10.47
C LEU A 153 -5.11 2.20 -10.70
N THR A 154 -6.25 2.88 -10.60
CA THR A 154 -7.58 2.30 -10.82
C THR A 154 -7.71 1.77 -12.23
N THR A 155 -7.36 2.58 -13.24
CA THR A 155 -7.37 2.17 -14.65
C THR A 155 -6.46 0.97 -14.89
N ALA A 156 -5.24 0.98 -14.36
CA ALA A 156 -4.30 -0.13 -14.50
C ALA A 156 -4.83 -1.43 -13.89
N VAL A 157 -5.39 -1.36 -12.67
CA VAL A 157 -5.84 -2.53 -11.91
C VAL A 157 -7.15 -3.11 -12.46
N GLN A 158 -8.14 -2.27 -12.76
CA GLN A 158 -9.45 -2.72 -13.23
C GLN A 158 -9.36 -3.41 -14.59
N GLY A 159 -8.50 -2.92 -15.50
CA GLY A 159 -8.26 -3.55 -16.79
C GLY A 159 -7.60 -4.94 -16.70
N ALA A 160 -6.85 -5.21 -15.63
CA ALA A 160 -6.10 -6.46 -15.46
C ALA A 160 -6.87 -7.56 -14.70
N GLY A 161 -7.79 -7.16 -13.81
CA GLY A 161 -8.42 -8.04 -12.84
C GLY A 161 -9.42 -9.04 -13.41
N GLY A 162 -10.24 -8.65 -14.40
CA GLY A 162 -11.27 -9.54 -14.98
C GLY A 162 -12.39 -9.94 -13.98
N GLY A 163 -12.77 -9.03 -13.09
CA GLY A 163 -13.86 -9.20 -12.10
C GLY A 163 -14.84 -8.03 -12.11
N GLN A 164 -15.60 -7.86 -11.02
CA GLN A 164 -16.54 -6.75 -10.86
C GLN A 164 -15.81 -5.51 -10.34
N ASN A 165 -15.90 -4.39 -11.06
CA ASN A 165 -15.42 -3.08 -10.58
C ASN A 165 -16.36 -2.55 -9.50
N VAL A 166 -15.82 -2.08 -8.37
CA VAL A 166 -16.62 -1.62 -7.21
C VAL A 166 -16.17 -0.32 -6.55
N SER A 167 -14.95 0.16 -6.79
CA SER A 167 -14.40 1.45 -6.30
C SER A 167 -14.88 1.89 -4.90
N LYS A 168 -14.78 0.98 -3.92
CA LYS A 168 -15.36 1.16 -2.59
C LYS A 168 -14.32 1.57 -1.55
N GLU A 169 -14.59 2.64 -0.81
CA GLU A 169 -13.77 3.10 0.31
C GLU A 169 -13.95 2.26 1.59
N GLU A 170 -12.84 1.79 2.17
CA GLU A 170 -12.78 0.90 3.34
C GLU A 170 -11.66 1.31 4.32
N GLY A 171 -11.76 0.89 5.59
CA GLY A 171 -10.77 1.21 6.62
C GLY A 171 -11.00 2.54 7.35
N THR A 172 -9.97 2.98 8.08
CA THR A 172 -9.95 4.22 8.85
C THR A 172 -10.31 5.44 8.02
N LEU A 173 -11.10 6.35 8.60
CA LEU A 173 -11.34 7.69 8.06
C LEU A 173 -10.16 8.62 8.38
N LEU A 174 -9.51 9.14 7.35
CA LEU A 174 -8.43 10.12 7.39
C LEU A 174 -8.92 11.41 6.74
N ASP A 175 -9.49 12.29 7.57
CA ASP A 175 -9.99 13.60 7.12
C ASP A 175 -9.00 14.69 7.54
N GLY A 176 -8.19 15.16 6.58
CA GLY A 176 -7.18 16.19 6.77
C GLY A 176 -5.79 15.65 7.14
N ASN A 177 -5.00 16.49 7.81
CA ASN A 177 -3.58 16.25 8.10
C ASN A 177 -3.32 15.60 9.46
N ARG A 178 -4.37 15.13 10.13
CA ARG A 178 -4.28 14.54 11.46
C ARG A 178 -5.09 13.27 11.57
N THR A 179 -4.57 12.33 12.34
CA THR A 179 -5.36 11.20 12.81
C THR A 179 -6.05 11.58 14.13
N HIS A 180 -7.27 11.09 14.34
CA HIS A 180 -8.07 11.37 15.54
C HIS A 180 -8.03 10.18 16.51
N GLY A 181 -8.38 10.40 17.78
CA GLY A 181 -8.42 9.33 18.78
C GLY A 181 -7.06 8.98 19.39
N ILE A 182 -6.96 7.77 19.94
CA ILE A 182 -5.78 7.29 20.67
C ILE A 182 -4.63 7.05 19.68
N GLY A 183 -3.46 7.64 19.94
CA GLY A 183 -2.37 7.65 18.96
C GLY A 183 -2.53 8.68 17.85
N GLY A 184 -3.56 9.53 17.95
CA GLY A 184 -3.81 10.62 17.01
C GLY A 184 -2.71 11.69 17.01
N GLY A 185 -2.82 12.62 16.07
CA GLY A 185 -1.93 13.78 15.98
C GLY A 185 -1.53 14.11 14.55
N LEU A 186 -0.55 15.00 14.41
CA LEU A 186 0.11 15.28 13.15
C LEU A 186 1.16 14.20 12.88
N LEU A 187 1.45 13.94 11.60
CA LEU A 187 2.42 12.93 11.22
C LEU A 187 3.83 13.28 11.71
N GLU A 188 4.23 14.55 11.59
CA GLU A 188 5.55 15.05 11.99
C GLU A 188 5.86 14.87 13.48
N ASP A 189 4.84 14.97 14.34
CA ASP A 189 4.96 14.79 15.79
C ASP A 189 5.16 13.31 16.16
N ASN A 190 4.88 12.41 15.21
CA ASN A 190 4.92 10.96 15.38
C ASN A 190 6.12 10.32 14.69
N ILE A 191 7.11 11.10 14.25
CA ILE A 191 8.37 10.58 13.71
C ILE A 191 9.30 10.21 14.87
N VAL A 192 9.68 8.93 14.94
CA VAL A 192 10.60 8.39 15.94
C VAL A 192 12.01 8.32 15.34
N LYS A 193 12.96 8.98 16.01
CA LYS A 193 14.38 8.92 15.64
C LYS A 193 15.02 7.73 16.34
N ILE A 194 15.39 6.72 15.56
CA ILE A 194 16.11 5.54 16.04
C ILE A 194 17.59 5.90 16.27
N HIS A 195 18.18 6.62 15.32
CA HIS A 195 19.59 6.98 15.37
C HIS A 195 19.87 8.33 14.69
N THR A 196 20.93 9.04 15.08
CA THR A 196 21.33 10.31 14.45
C THR A 196 22.86 10.42 14.43
N VAL A 197 23.42 10.58 13.22
CA VAL A 197 24.87 10.74 12.99
C VAL A 197 25.16 12.12 12.43
N ARG A 198 26.02 12.89 13.11
CA ARG A 198 26.36 14.26 12.69
C ARG A 198 27.38 14.32 11.55
N ASN A 199 28.23 13.31 11.41
CA ASN A 199 29.23 13.25 10.35
C ASN A 199 28.62 12.72 9.03
N LYS A 200 28.04 13.62 8.23
CA LYS A 200 27.43 13.28 6.96
C LYS A 200 28.49 13.12 5.86
N THR A 201 28.84 11.87 5.57
CA THR A 201 29.64 11.50 4.38
C THR A 201 28.99 10.32 3.67
N GLU A 202 29.27 10.16 2.37
CA GLU A 202 28.74 9.04 1.58
C GLU A 202 29.18 7.68 2.15
N ASN A 203 30.41 7.59 2.68
CA ASN A 203 30.89 6.36 3.34
C ASN A 203 30.08 6.02 4.59
N VAL A 204 29.73 7.03 5.39
CA VAL A 204 28.90 6.83 6.60
C VAL A 204 27.48 6.42 6.22
N ILE A 205 26.88 7.03 5.19
CA ILE A 205 25.56 6.65 4.66
C ILE A 205 25.57 5.18 4.22
N ASN A 206 26.57 4.79 3.41
CA ASN A 206 26.69 3.42 2.92
C ASN A 206 26.92 2.41 4.06
N SER A 207 27.69 2.78 5.09
CA SER A 207 27.85 1.94 6.28
C SER A 207 26.52 1.73 6.99
N ILE A 208 25.78 2.80 7.27
CA ILE A 208 24.46 2.76 7.91
C ILE A 208 23.50 1.85 7.13
N ILE A 209 23.43 2.02 5.80
CA ILE A 209 22.58 1.19 4.94
C ILE A 209 22.95 -0.29 5.04
N LYS A 210 24.24 -0.60 4.92
CA LYS A 210 24.75 -1.97 4.99
C LYS A 210 24.51 -2.60 6.36
N ASP A 211 24.73 -1.84 7.43
CA ASP A 211 24.56 -2.30 8.80
C ASP A 211 23.08 -2.55 9.09
N LEU A 212 22.19 -1.63 8.70
CA LEU A 212 20.75 -1.80 8.84
C LEU A 212 20.24 -3.07 8.13
N GLN A 213 20.62 -3.28 6.87
CA GLN A 213 20.28 -4.50 6.12
C GLN A 213 20.81 -5.76 6.81
N SER A 214 22.04 -5.72 7.30
CA SER A 214 22.68 -6.84 7.98
C SER A 214 22.02 -7.17 9.32
N THR A 215 21.65 -6.15 10.10
CA THR A 215 20.98 -6.30 11.39
C THR A 215 19.58 -6.87 11.20
N ILE A 216 18.79 -6.34 10.24
CA ILE A 216 17.47 -6.89 9.92
C ILE A 216 17.59 -8.37 9.52
N LYS A 217 18.55 -8.72 8.65
CA LYS A 217 18.74 -10.10 8.20
C LYS A 217 19.11 -11.07 9.33
N ARG A 218 19.88 -10.62 10.32
CA ARG A 218 20.31 -11.43 11.47
C ARG A 218 19.37 -11.32 12.68
N ASN A 219 18.27 -10.58 12.55
CA ASN A 219 17.39 -10.26 13.65
C ASN A 219 16.76 -11.54 14.24
N LYS A 220 16.88 -11.71 15.56
CA LYS A 220 16.28 -12.81 16.31
C LYS A 220 14.80 -12.59 16.64
N ASN A 221 14.32 -11.35 16.53
CA ASN A 221 12.93 -10.99 16.79
C ASN A 221 11.98 -11.33 15.62
N GLY A 222 12.50 -11.90 14.53
CA GLY A 222 11.68 -12.41 13.42
C GLY A 222 11.30 -11.38 12.36
N TYR A 223 11.80 -10.15 12.43
CA TYR A 223 11.62 -9.21 11.33
C TYR A 223 12.45 -9.61 10.12
N TYR A 224 11.91 -9.38 8.93
CA TYR A 224 12.57 -9.59 7.66
C TYR A 224 12.40 -8.37 6.76
N LEU A 225 13.37 -8.19 5.86
CA LEU A 225 13.35 -7.13 4.86
C LEU A 225 12.42 -7.52 3.71
N VAL A 226 11.45 -6.67 3.40
CA VAL A 226 10.54 -6.79 2.25
C VAL A 226 11.07 -6.04 1.04
N TYR A 227 11.52 -4.79 1.24
CA TYR A 227 12.06 -3.98 0.16
C TYR A 227 13.14 -3.02 0.64
N SER A 228 13.93 -2.53 -0.31
CA SER A 228 14.83 -1.39 -0.17
C SER A 228 14.68 -0.50 -1.41
N ILE A 229 14.36 0.78 -1.23
CA ILE A 229 14.26 1.76 -2.33
C ILE A 229 15.33 2.81 -2.11
N ASP A 230 16.28 2.87 -3.04
CA ASP A 230 17.32 3.88 -3.09
C ASP A 230 16.79 5.13 -3.78
N MET A 231 16.64 6.22 -3.02
CA MET A 231 16.24 7.54 -3.48
C MET A 231 17.27 8.57 -2.99
N ARG A 232 18.55 8.18 -2.96
CA ARG A 232 19.65 9.00 -2.43
C ARG A 232 19.89 10.27 -3.24
N GLU A 233 19.38 10.36 -4.47
CA GLU A 233 19.28 11.62 -5.21
C GLU A 233 18.44 12.68 -4.48
N ASN A 234 17.49 12.24 -3.64
CA ASN A 234 16.73 13.06 -2.70
C ASN A 234 17.25 12.96 -1.26
N GLY A 235 18.37 12.29 -1.04
CA GLY A 235 18.95 12.05 0.29
C GLY A 235 18.21 11.01 1.12
N ILE A 236 17.35 10.16 0.53
CA ILE A 236 16.52 9.18 1.25
C ILE A 236 16.87 7.75 0.84
N MET A 237 16.93 6.84 1.80
CA MET A 237 16.85 5.40 1.56
C MET A 237 15.69 4.83 2.38
N LEU A 238 14.79 4.09 1.73
CA LEU A 238 13.62 3.48 2.38
C LEU A 238 13.81 1.97 2.53
N PHE A 239 13.42 1.46 3.68
CA PHE A 239 13.35 0.03 3.98
C PHE A 239 11.94 -0.33 4.44
N GLY A 240 11.37 -1.36 3.82
CA GLY A 240 10.16 -1.99 4.32
C GLY A 240 10.52 -3.24 5.08
N ILE A 241 10.17 -3.32 6.36
CA ILE A 241 10.34 -4.53 7.18
C ILE A 241 9.00 -5.09 7.63
N SER A 242 8.91 -6.40 7.80
CA SER A 242 7.71 -7.02 8.37
C SER A 242 8.06 -8.15 9.32
N LYS A 243 7.08 -8.58 10.12
CA LYS A 243 7.19 -9.66 11.08
C LYS A 243 5.90 -10.46 11.08
N LYS A 244 6.02 -11.77 10.88
CA LYS A 244 4.86 -12.67 10.69
C LYS A 244 3.88 -12.62 11.86
N GLU A 245 4.37 -12.61 13.08
CA GLU A 245 3.53 -12.59 14.28
C GLU A 245 2.74 -11.29 14.40
N VAL A 246 3.33 -10.17 13.98
CA VAL A 246 2.68 -8.86 13.97
C VAL A 246 1.59 -8.81 12.91
N GLU A 247 1.87 -9.30 11.70
CA GLU A 247 0.89 -9.42 10.61
C GLU A 247 -0.32 -10.25 11.04
N LYS A 248 -0.08 -11.46 11.55
CA LYS A 248 -1.14 -12.37 12.04
C LYS A 248 -2.01 -11.68 13.08
N ALA A 249 -1.37 -11.10 14.10
CA ALA A 249 -2.09 -10.47 15.20
C ALA A 249 -2.92 -9.27 14.71
N ALA A 250 -2.35 -8.43 13.84
CA ALA A 250 -3.06 -7.31 13.25
C ALA A 250 -4.34 -7.78 12.53
N PHE A 251 -4.25 -8.76 11.62
CA PHE A 251 -5.40 -9.25 10.85
C PHE A 251 -6.44 -9.98 11.70
N THR A 252 -6.02 -10.66 12.78
CA THR A 252 -6.96 -11.22 13.76
C THR A 252 -7.77 -10.11 14.42
N ILE A 253 -7.10 -9.06 14.90
CA ILE A 253 -7.76 -7.93 15.60
C ILE A 253 -8.68 -7.17 14.66
N THR A 254 -8.21 -6.86 13.44
CA THR A 254 -9.03 -6.13 12.44
C THR A 254 -10.21 -6.92 11.90
N GLY A 255 -10.09 -8.25 11.93
CA GLY A 255 -11.11 -9.15 11.43
C GLY A 255 -12.14 -9.56 12.48
N GLU A 256 -11.85 -9.45 13.78
CA GLU A 256 -12.60 -10.12 14.87
C GLU A 256 -14.12 -9.94 14.76
N LYS A 257 -14.60 -8.71 14.54
CA LYS A 257 -16.02 -8.38 14.45
C LYS A 257 -16.69 -8.82 13.14
N ARG A 258 -15.92 -9.17 12.11
CA ARG A 258 -16.39 -9.53 10.76
C ARG A 258 -16.33 -11.04 10.51
N VAL A 259 -15.81 -11.83 11.45
CA VAL A 259 -15.63 -13.29 11.29
C VAL A 259 -16.98 -13.96 11.05
N THR A 260 -17.02 -14.86 10.07
CA THR A 260 -18.17 -15.72 9.77
C THR A 260 -17.73 -17.17 9.62
N LYS A 261 -18.69 -18.10 9.52
CA LYS A 261 -18.40 -19.51 9.22
C LYS A 261 -17.66 -19.71 7.89
N LEU A 262 -17.90 -18.83 6.91
CA LEU A 262 -17.28 -18.90 5.60
C LEU A 262 -15.97 -18.11 5.54
N ASN A 263 -15.82 -17.06 6.36
CA ASN A 263 -14.66 -16.20 6.38
C ASN A 263 -14.08 -16.03 7.79
N ALA A 264 -13.05 -16.80 8.08
CA ALA A 264 -12.40 -16.84 9.39
C ALA A 264 -11.36 -15.73 9.61
N CYS A 265 -10.98 -14.99 8.56
CA CYS A 265 -9.90 -14.01 8.59
C CYS A 265 -10.19 -12.78 7.72
N PRO A 266 -11.33 -12.10 7.93
CA PRO A 266 -11.74 -10.97 7.09
C PRO A 266 -10.82 -9.75 7.23
N GLY A 267 -9.92 -9.69 8.22
CA GLY A 267 -8.88 -8.67 8.36
C GLY A 267 -7.77 -8.75 7.31
N ILE A 268 -7.76 -9.78 6.45
CA ILE A 268 -6.83 -9.91 5.32
C ILE A 268 -6.91 -8.74 4.33
N ASP A 269 -8.02 -8.01 4.30
CA ASP A 269 -8.20 -6.80 3.49
C ASP A 269 -7.30 -5.64 3.94
N HIS A 270 -6.79 -5.68 5.18
CA HIS A 270 -5.84 -4.72 5.75
C HIS A 270 -4.37 -5.09 5.52
N ALA A 271 -4.08 -6.14 4.75
CA ALA A 271 -2.71 -6.49 4.38
C ALA A 271 -1.85 -5.35 3.78
N PRO A 272 -2.39 -4.34 3.06
CA PRO A 272 -1.60 -3.18 2.64
C PRO A 272 -1.07 -2.32 3.79
N ALA A 273 -1.47 -2.57 5.04
CA ALA A 273 -0.85 -1.96 6.21
C ALA A 273 0.57 -2.47 6.45
N PHE A 274 1.12 -3.40 5.67
CA PHE A 274 2.49 -3.90 5.79
C PHE A 274 3.23 -3.75 4.46
N PRO A 275 4.57 -3.64 4.46
CA PRO A 275 5.49 -3.65 5.61
C PRO A 275 5.51 -2.31 6.39
N LEU A 276 6.20 -2.30 7.54
CA LEU A 276 6.54 -1.12 8.34
C LEU A 276 7.77 -0.41 7.74
N GLU A 277 7.82 0.91 7.85
CA GLU A 277 8.80 1.75 7.18
C GLU A 277 9.93 2.22 8.11
N ILE A 278 11.16 2.05 7.65
CA ILE A 278 12.36 2.67 8.21
C ILE A 278 13.04 3.48 7.12
N THR A 279 13.49 4.68 7.48
CA THR A 279 14.12 5.61 6.56
C THR A 279 15.51 5.95 7.04
N VAL A 280 16.45 6.07 6.10
CA VAL A 280 17.73 6.76 6.33
C VAL A 280 17.62 8.10 5.60
N ASP A 281 17.47 9.17 6.38
CA ASP A 281 17.33 10.54 5.89
C ASP A 281 18.65 11.30 6.05
N SER A 282 19.21 11.69 4.91
CA SER A 282 20.41 12.49 4.81
C SER A 282 20.16 13.87 4.18
N THR A 283 18.91 14.33 4.08
CA THR A 283 18.58 15.65 3.52
C THR A 283 19.19 16.82 4.30
N GLY A 284 19.31 16.67 5.62
CA GLY A 284 19.84 17.68 6.52
C GLY A 284 21.36 17.66 6.68
N LYS A 285 21.84 18.32 7.76
CA LYS A 285 23.25 18.32 8.18
C LYS A 285 23.70 17.01 8.82
N SER A 286 22.74 16.23 9.34
CA SER A 286 22.95 14.93 9.96
C SER A 286 22.26 13.84 9.15
N ILE A 287 22.74 12.61 9.28
CA ILE A 287 22.03 11.41 8.84
C ILE A 287 21.12 10.98 9.98
N LYS A 288 19.86 10.68 9.71
CA LYS A 288 18.90 10.19 10.69
C LYS A 288 18.35 8.84 10.23
N VAL A 289 18.24 7.91 11.16
CA VAL A 289 17.46 6.68 10.95
C VAL A 289 16.15 6.86 11.69
N GLU A 290 15.03 6.80 10.97
CA GLU A 290 13.72 7.20 11.49
C GLU A 290 12.66 6.18 11.09
N THR A 291 11.65 6.02 11.95
CA THR A 291 10.43 5.27 11.69
C THR A 291 9.22 6.08 12.14
N LEU A 292 8.02 5.63 11.79
CA LEU A 292 6.79 6.25 12.27
C LEU A 292 6.37 5.57 13.58
N ARG A 293 5.89 6.34 14.56
CA ARG A 293 5.38 5.81 15.82
C ARG A 293 4.30 4.77 15.55
N GLU A 294 4.47 3.57 16.08
CA GLU A 294 3.59 2.44 15.76
C GLU A 294 2.15 2.66 16.24
N MET A 295 1.97 3.39 17.35
CA MET A 295 0.63 3.78 17.81
C MET A 295 -0.10 4.66 16.78
N TYR A 296 0.59 5.65 16.21
CA TYR A 296 0.03 6.52 15.18
C TYR A 296 -0.27 5.75 13.91
N ARG A 297 0.66 4.90 13.50
CA ARG A 297 0.53 4.03 12.33
C ARG A 297 -0.66 3.09 12.47
N MET A 298 -0.82 2.45 13.62
CA MET A 298 -1.95 1.56 13.89
C MET A 298 -3.27 2.31 13.83
N ASN A 299 -3.33 3.52 14.40
CA ASN A 299 -4.52 4.37 14.31
C ASN A 299 -4.85 4.71 12.84
N ALA A 300 -3.86 5.11 12.04
CA ALA A 300 -4.06 5.43 10.63
C ALA A 300 -4.56 4.24 9.79
N TYR A 301 -3.99 3.04 9.99
CA TYR A 301 -4.28 1.88 9.13
C TYR A 301 -5.36 0.94 9.66
N PHE A 302 -5.68 0.98 10.96
CA PHE A 302 -6.60 0.04 11.63
C PHE A 302 -7.63 0.73 12.55
N GLY A 303 -7.74 2.06 12.49
CA GLY A 303 -8.65 2.89 13.29
C GLY A 303 -10.12 2.47 13.21
N ASP A 304 -10.53 1.86 12.09
CA ASP A 304 -11.88 1.35 11.86
C ASP A 304 -12.26 0.12 12.71
N THR A 305 -11.30 -0.50 13.40
CA THR A 305 -11.59 -1.56 14.39
C THR A 305 -12.36 -1.07 15.61
N GLY A 306 -12.30 0.25 15.85
CA GLY A 306 -12.94 0.95 16.94
C GLY A 306 -12.09 0.98 18.21
N GLU A 307 -12.30 2.02 19.03
CA GLU A 307 -11.48 2.33 20.21
C GLU A 307 -11.34 1.17 21.21
N MET A 308 -12.38 0.36 21.38
CA MET A 308 -12.34 -0.79 22.28
C MET A 308 -11.29 -1.84 21.87
N ALA A 309 -11.12 -2.07 20.56
CA ALA A 309 -10.09 -3.00 20.07
C ALA A 309 -8.69 -2.41 20.31
N PHE A 310 -8.51 -1.10 20.08
CA PHE A 310 -7.27 -0.40 20.43
C PHE A 310 -6.96 -0.49 21.92
N MET A 311 -7.94 -0.28 22.80
CA MET A 311 -7.73 -0.36 24.25
C MET A 311 -7.33 -1.78 24.70
N LYS A 312 -7.95 -2.82 24.14
CA LYS A 312 -7.62 -4.22 24.43
C LYS A 312 -6.17 -4.57 24.03
N HIS A 313 -5.63 -3.90 23.03
CA HIS A 313 -4.31 -4.17 22.45
C HIS A 313 -3.34 -2.99 22.56
N TYR A 314 -3.57 -2.04 23.48
CA TYR A 314 -2.85 -0.76 23.55
C TYR A 314 -1.32 -0.91 23.74
N PHE A 315 -0.87 -1.98 24.40
CA PHE A 315 0.56 -2.24 24.60
C PHE A 315 1.28 -2.80 23.38
N MET A 316 0.54 -3.35 22.40
CA MET A 316 1.13 -3.95 21.19
C MET A 316 1.96 -2.94 20.38
N PRO A 317 1.47 -1.74 20.02
CA PRO A 317 2.27 -0.79 19.25
C PRO A 317 3.58 -0.39 19.94
N GLY A 318 3.58 -0.13 21.25
CA GLY A 318 4.81 0.19 21.99
C GLY A 318 5.84 -0.94 21.93
N LYS A 319 5.39 -2.19 22.09
CA LYS A 319 6.26 -3.36 21.95
C LYS A 319 6.82 -3.52 20.54
N ILE A 320 6.00 -3.30 19.51
CA ILE A 320 6.45 -3.35 18.11
C ILE A 320 7.51 -2.27 17.87
N GLU A 321 7.29 -1.04 18.34
CA GLU A 321 8.24 0.07 18.22
C GLU A 321 9.58 -0.26 18.90
N ASP A 322 9.56 -0.74 20.15
CA ASP A 322 10.76 -1.15 20.88
C ASP A 322 11.52 -2.27 20.16
N GLU A 323 10.78 -3.25 19.63
CA GLU A 323 11.37 -4.33 18.83
C GLU A 323 11.99 -3.81 17.54
N ILE A 324 11.36 -2.87 16.82
CA ILE A 324 11.93 -2.23 15.63
C ILE A 324 13.21 -1.50 16.01
N ILE A 325 13.16 -0.62 17.01
CA ILE A 325 14.32 0.15 17.48
C ILE A 325 15.46 -0.82 17.81
N THR A 326 15.21 -1.86 18.59
CA THR A 326 16.23 -2.84 18.97
C THR A 326 16.74 -3.64 17.77
N SER A 327 15.87 -4.02 16.84
CA SER A 327 16.19 -4.81 15.64
C SER A 327 16.87 -4.02 14.53
N THR A 328 16.92 -2.70 14.68
CA THR A 328 17.49 -1.76 13.71
C THR A 328 18.58 -0.91 14.33
N TYR A 329 18.77 -1.03 15.65
CA TYR A 329 19.87 -0.42 16.36
C TYR A 329 21.17 -0.95 15.76
N MET A 330 21.97 -0.02 15.28
CA MET A 330 23.28 -0.34 14.75
C MET A 330 24.27 0.03 15.83
N GLU A 331 25.18 -0.88 16.16
CA GLU A 331 26.35 -0.59 17.00
C GLU A 331 27.36 0.33 16.28
N VAL A 332 26.91 1.14 15.30
CA VAL A 332 27.77 1.94 14.42
C VAL A 332 28.68 2.79 15.29
N LEU A 333 29.98 2.51 15.08
CA LEU A 333 31.16 3.05 15.72
C LEU A 333 30.99 4.49 16.23
N GLN A 334 31.21 4.68 17.53
CA GLN A 334 31.46 6.00 18.13
C GLN A 334 32.64 6.70 17.46
#